data_AF-A0A7L1TI20-F1
#
_entry.id   AF-A0A7L1TI20-F1
#
_cell.length_a   1.000
_cell.length_b   1.000
_cell.length_c   1.000
_cell.angle_alpha   90.00
_cell.angle_beta   90.00
_cell.angle_gamma   90.00
#
_symmetry.space_group_name_H-M   'P 1'
#
loop_
_entity.id
_entity.type
_entity.pdbx_description
1 polymer ?
#
loop_
_entity_poly.entity_id
_entity_poly.type
_entity_poly.pdbx_seq_one_letter_code
_entity_poly.pdbx_strand_id
1 'polypeptide(L)'
;LTVVVIFRILIVAIVGETVYEDEQTMFMCNTLQPGCNQACYDKAFPISHIRYWVFQIILVCTPSLCFITYSVHQAAKQREQGISRFYVIQVVFRNALEIGFLAGQYFLYGFNVPAIFECDRYPCVKEVECYVSRPTEKTV
;
A
#
# COMPACT_ATOMS: atom_id res chain seq x y z
N LEU A 1 -1.68 -8.92 18.33
CA LEU A 1 -2.21 -8.68 16.97
C LEU A 1 -2.71 -7.25 16.78
N THR A 2 -3.67 -6.82 17.60
CA THR A 2 -4.21 -5.44 17.56
C THR A 2 -3.13 -4.37 17.70
N VAL A 3 -2.15 -4.58 18.60
CA VAL A 3 -1.00 -3.68 18.76
C VAL A 3 -0.21 -3.51 17.46
N VAL A 4 0.01 -4.60 16.71
CA VAL A 4 0.77 -4.55 15.44
C VAL A 4 -0.02 -3.79 14.36
N VAL A 5 -1.34 -3.96 14.33
CA VAL A 5 -2.21 -3.21 13.40
C VAL A 5 -2.20 -1.72 13.72
N ILE A 6 -2.33 -1.34 15.00
CA ILE A 6 -2.25 0.05 15.44
C ILE A 6 -0.89 0.66 15.08
N PHE A 7 0.20 -0.05 15.38
CA PHE A 7 1.54 0.40 15.03
C PHE A 7 1.72 0.60 13.52
N ARG A 8 1.19 -0.32 12.69
CA ARG A 8 1.17 -0.16 11.23
C ARG A 8 0.38 1.05 10.76
N ILE A 9 -0.79 1.30 11.33
CA ILE A 9 -1.60 2.49 11.00
C ILE A 9 -0.83 3.76 11.34
N LEU A 10 -0.20 3.82 12.51
CA LEU A 10 0.60 4.98 12.93
C LEU A 10 1.79 5.22 11.99
N ILE A 11 2.53 4.16 11.64
CA ILE A 11 3.65 4.29 10.69
C ILE A 11 3.15 4.79 9.33
N VAL A 12 2.09 4.19 8.78
CA VAL A 12 1.54 4.59 7.48
C VAL A 12 1.06 6.04 7.51
N ALA A 13 0.40 6.48 8.59
CA ALA A 13 -0.02 7.87 8.72
C ALA A 13 1.18 8.84 8.74
N ILE A 14 2.19 8.58 9.58
CA ILE A 14 3.36 9.45 9.72
C ILE A 14 4.18 9.48 8.43
N VAL A 15 4.51 8.30 7.87
CA VAL A 15 5.31 8.19 6.64
C VAL A 15 4.55 8.75 5.45
N GLY A 16 3.23 8.58 5.40
CA GLY A 16 2.38 9.14 4.36
C GLY A 16 2.49 10.66 4.28
N GLU A 17 2.41 11.33 5.43
CA GLU A 17 2.53 12.80 5.50
C GLU A 17 3.98 13.28 5.33
N THR A 18 4.98 12.55 5.87
CA THR A 18 6.36 13.06 5.89
C THR A 18 7.19 12.73 4.65
N VAL A 19 6.94 11.59 4.00
CA VAL A 19 7.77 11.04 2.91
C VAL A 19 7.04 11.00 1.57
N TYR A 20 5.72 10.81 1.58
CA TYR A 20 4.92 10.63 0.37
C TYR A 20 4.05 11.86 0.00
N GLU A 21 3.99 12.90 0.83
CA GLU A 21 3.20 14.11 0.53
C GLU A 21 3.64 14.81 -0.76
N ASP A 22 4.95 14.91 -0.98
CA ASP A 22 5.57 15.57 -2.12
C ASP A 22 5.93 14.60 -3.26
N GLU A 23 5.39 13.37 -3.24
CA GLU A 23 5.80 12.32 -4.17
C GLU A 23 5.61 12.70 -5.65
N GLN A 24 4.50 13.36 -5.96
CA GLN A 24 4.16 13.75 -7.32
C GLN A 24 4.71 15.14 -7.68
N THR A 25 4.81 16.05 -6.71
CA THR A 25 5.29 17.42 -6.94
C THR A 25 6.81 17.47 -7.15
N MET A 26 7.56 16.58 -6.49
CA MET A 26 9.00 16.47 -6.60
C MET A 26 9.47 15.41 -7.61
N PHE A 27 8.55 14.77 -8.33
CA PHE A 27 8.89 13.89 -9.45
C PHE A 27 9.13 14.73 -10.72
N MET A 28 10.39 14.83 -11.13
CA MET A 28 10.82 15.75 -12.18
C MET A 28 11.50 14.98 -13.32
N CYS A 29 11.06 15.20 -14.56
CA CYS A 29 11.75 14.67 -15.75
C CYS A 29 12.55 15.75 -16.47
N ASN A 30 13.65 15.36 -17.13
CA ASN A 30 14.57 16.24 -17.87
C ASN A 30 13.99 16.73 -19.21
N THR A 31 12.77 17.28 -19.19
CA THR A 31 12.02 17.69 -20.38
C THR A 31 11.17 18.92 -20.13
N LEU A 32 10.99 19.73 -21.18
CA LEU A 32 10.09 20.89 -21.18
C LEU A 32 8.70 20.54 -21.72
N GLN A 33 8.47 19.28 -22.08
CA GLN A 33 7.21 18.84 -22.69
C GLN A 33 6.09 18.81 -21.63
N PRO A 34 5.00 19.58 -21.80
CA PRO A 34 3.90 19.60 -20.85
C PRO A 34 3.21 18.23 -20.78
N GLY A 35 2.85 17.80 -19.56
CA GLY A 35 2.18 16.53 -19.30
C GLY A 35 3.08 15.29 -19.28
N CYS A 36 4.35 15.39 -19.73
CA CYS A 36 5.29 14.26 -19.72
C CYS A 36 5.58 13.77 -18.29
N ASN A 37 5.85 14.68 -17.33
CA ASN A 37 6.10 14.30 -15.93
C ASN A 37 4.93 13.51 -15.33
N GLN A 38 3.68 13.93 -15.58
CA GLN A 38 2.49 13.26 -15.05
C GLN A 38 2.33 11.87 -15.67
N ALA A 39 2.47 11.75 -17.00
CA ALA A 39 2.36 10.46 -17.68
C ALA A 39 3.45 9.48 -17.23
N CYS A 40 4.68 9.96 -17.03
CA CYS A 40 5.80 9.16 -16.56
C CYS A 40 5.65 8.77 -15.09
N TYR A 41 5.16 9.67 -14.24
CA TYR A 41 4.81 9.35 -12.85
C TYR A 41 3.79 8.21 -12.78
N ASP A 42 2.70 8.30 -13.57
CA ASP A 42 1.67 7.26 -13.66
C ASP A 42 2.19 5.94 -14.26
N LYS A 43 3.32 5.98 -15.00
CA LYS A 43 3.99 4.77 -15.52
C LYS A 43 4.89 4.14 -14.47
N ALA A 44 5.66 4.95 -13.77
CA ALA A 44 6.61 4.51 -12.74
C ALA A 44 5.88 3.96 -11.51
N PHE A 45 4.82 4.65 -11.08
CA PHE A 45 4.08 4.35 -9.85
C PHE A 45 2.57 4.26 -10.17
N PRO A 46 2.10 3.18 -10.81
CA PRO A 46 0.68 3.03 -11.17
C PRO A 46 -0.24 3.08 -9.95
N ILE A 47 0.25 2.61 -8.81
CA ILE A 47 -0.33 2.83 -7.48
C ILE A 47 0.82 3.35 -6.61
N SER A 48 0.64 4.43 -5.86
CA SER A 48 1.68 4.85 -4.91
C SER A 48 1.76 3.87 -3.75
N HIS A 49 2.97 3.67 -3.21
CA HIS A 49 3.20 2.73 -2.11
C HIS A 49 2.28 3.03 -0.93
N ILE A 50 2.08 4.32 -0.59
CA ILE A 50 1.21 4.69 0.53
C ILE A 50 -0.24 4.22 0.33
N ARG A 51 -0.79 4.36 -0.88
CA ARG A 51 -2.13 3.87 -1.23
C ARG A 51 -2.19 2.36 -1.13
N TYR A 52 -1.15 1.68 -1.59
CA TYR A 52 -1.04 0.22 -1.50
C TYR A 52 -1.13 -0.27 -0.05
N TRP A 53 -0.35 0.33 0.87
CA TRP A 53 -0.37 -0.01 2.30
C TRP A 53 -1.70 0.31 2.97
N VAL A 54 -2.35 1.42 2.60
CA VAL A 54 -3.69 1.75 3.08
C VAL A 54 -4.71 0.69 2.67
N PHE A 55 -4.72 0.27 1.40
CA PHE A 55 -5.61 -0.80 0.93
C PHE A 55 -5.33 -2.14 1.65
N GLN A 56 -4.06 -2.47 1.87
CA GLN A 56 -3.69 -3.65 2.65
C GLN A 56 -4.29 -3.60 4.06
N ILE A 57 -4.11 -2.49 4.79
CA ILE A 57 -4.62 -2.34 6.16
C ILE A 57 -6.14 -2.51 6.19
N ILE A 58 -6.86 -1.86 5.26
CA ILE A 58 -8.32 -1.95 5.19
C ILE A 58 -8.76 -3.41 5.03
N LEU A 59 -8.22 -4.12 4.02
CA LEU A 59 -8.62 -5.49 3.73
C LEU A 59 -8.22 -6.50 4.82
N VAL A 60 -7.08 -6.29 5.47
CA VAL A 60 -6.61 -7.13 6.59
C VAL A 60 -7.44 -6.90 7.86
N CYS A 61 -7.96 -5.68 8.08
CA CYS A 61 -8.79 -5.35 9.22
C CYS A 61 -10.24 -5.86 9.09
N THR A 62 -10.80 -5.88 7.86
CA THR A 62 -12.18 -6.33 7.60
C THR A 62 -12.55 -7.68 8.22
N PRO A 63 -11.81 -8.78 8.04
CA PRO A 63 -12.18 -10.08 8.62
C PRO A 63 -12.21 -10.07 10.15
N SER A 64 -11.33 -9.29 10.79
CA SER A 64 -11.29 -9.18 12.25
C SER A 64 -12.45 -8.36 12.79
N LEU A 65 -12.84 -7.28 12.12
CA LEU A 65 -14.05 -6.52 12.46
C LEU A 65 -15.30 -7.37 12.26
N CYS A 66 -15.40 -8.11 11.15
CA CYS A 66 -16.50 -9.04 10.92
C CYS A 66 -16.59 -10.12 12.01
N PHE A 67 -15.46 -10.70 12.43
CA PHE A 67 -15.44 -11.70 13.50
C PHE A 67 -15.85 -11.09 14.85
N ILE A 68 -15.37 -9.89 15.20
CA ILE A 68 -15.75 -9.21 16.44
C ILE A 68 -17.27 -8.96 16.44
N THR A 69 -17.81 -8.36 15.38
CA THR A 69 -19.26 -8.12 15.25
C THR A 69 -20.06 -9.42 15.35
N TYR A 70 -19.62 -10.48 14.67
CA TYR A 70 -20.23 -11.81 14.76
C TYR A 70 -20.22 -12.34 16.20
N SER A 71 -19.08 -12.28 16.88
CA SER A 71 -18.92 -12.78 18.25
C SER A 71 -19.77 -12.01 19.26
N VAL A 72 -19.87 -10.68 19.12
CA VAL A 72 -20.68 -9.82 19.99
C VAL A 72 -22.17 -10.10 19.75
N HIS A 73 -22.59 -10.17 18.49
CA HIS A 73 -23.97 -10.49 18.14
C HIS A 73 -24.37 -11.89 18.66
N GLN A 74 -23.46 -12.85 18.56
CA GLN A 74 -23.68 -14.21 19.04
C GLN A 74 -23.70 -14.30 20.58
N ALA A 75 -22.84 -13.54 21.27
CA ALA A 75 -22.84 -13.43 22.73
C ALA A 75 -24.16 -12.82 23.24
N ALA A 76 -24.68 -11.79 22.55
CA ALA A 76 -26.01 -11.23 22.82
C ALA A 76 -27.13 -12.27 22.64
N LYS A 77 -26.92 -13.27 21.77
CA LYS A 77 -27.85 -14.39 21.53
C LYS A 77 -27.60 -15.62 22.43
N GLN A 78 -26.64 -15.57 23.37
CA GLN A 78 -26.25 -16.68 24.25
C GLN A 78 -25.93 -18.01 23.52
N ARG A 79 -25.34 -17.96 22.32
CA ARG A 79 -25.04 -19.15 21.52
C ARG A 79 -23.54 -19.34 21.30
N GLU A 80 -22.85 -20.15 22.10
CA GLU A 80 -21.40 -20.31 21.95
C GLU A 80 -20.96 -21.25 20.81
N GLN A 81 -21.92 -21.93 20.15
CA GLN A 81 -21.62 -22.91 19.11
C GLN A 81 -20.99 -22.28 17.87
N GLY A 82 -19.75 -22.69 17.55
CA GLY A 82 -19.08 -22.39 16.29
C GLY A 82 -18.08 -21.22 16.29
N ILE A 83 -17.95 -20.47 17.39
CA ILE A 83 -17.04 -19.30 17.48
C ILE A 83 -15.59 -19.66 17.12
N SER A 84 -15.10 -20.81 17.60
CA SER A 84 -13.74 -21.30 17.31
C SER A 84 -13.49 -21.53 15.81
N ARG A 85 -14.48 -22.05 15.07
CA ARG A 85 -14.33 -22.28 13.61
C ARG A 85 -14.23 -20.96 12.85
N PHE A 86 -15.09 -20.00 13.16
CA PHE A 86 -15.05 -18.67 12.54
C PHE A 86 -13.76 -17.92 12.88
N TYR A 87 -13.25 -18.08 14.11
CA TYR A 87 -11.96 -17.54 14.50
C TYR A 87 -10.82 -18.10 13.64
N VAL A 88 -10.76 -19.43 13.47
CA VAL A 88 -9.74 -20.07 12.62
C VAL A 88 -9.85 -19.60 11.17
N ILE A 89 -11.06 -19.55 10.61
CA ILE A 89 -11.28 -19.09 9.24
C ILE A 89 -10.82 -17.64 9.05
N GLN A 90 -11.19 -16.73 9.96
CA GLN A 90 -10.81 -15.32 9.84
C GLN A 90 -9.30 -15.12 9.96
N VAL A 91 -8.64 -15.91 10.82
CA VAL A 91 -7.18 -15.89 10.99
C VAL A 91 -6.49 -16.39 9.72
N VAL A 92 -6.94 -17.51 9.15
CA VAL A 92 -6.37 -18.06 7.90
C VAL A 92 -6.54 -17.06 6.75
N PHE A 93 -7.73 -16.51 6.57
CA PHE A 93 -8.00 -15.53 5.52
C PHE A 93 -7.12 -14.27 5.68
N ARG A 94 -7.01 -13.75 6.90
CA ARG A 94 -6.15 -12.61 7.20
C ARG A 94 -4.68 -12.87 6.88
N ASN A 95 -4.16 -14.04 7.25
CA ASN A 95 -2.76 -14.41 6.93
C ASN A 95 -2.55 -14.57 5.42
N ALA A 96 -3.51 -15.15 4.70
CA ALA A 96 -3.45 -15.27 3.24
C ALA A 96 -3.42 -13.89 2.56
N LEU A 97 -4.22 -12.93 3.03
CA LEU A 97 -4.18 -11.55 2.55
C LEU A 97 -2.82 -10.90 2.81
N GLU A 98 -2.29 -11.00 4.03
CA GLU A 98 -0.97 -10.44 4.37
C GLU A 98 0.15 -10.99 3.48
N ILE A 99 0.16 -12.31 3.23
CA ILE A 99 1.12 -12.94 2.32
C ILE A 99 0.91 -12.49 0.88
N GLY A 100 -0.34 -12.37 0.42
CA GLY A 100 -0.68 -11.90 -0.92
C GLY A 100 -0.21 -10.48 -1.17
N PHE A 101 -0.42 -9.57 -0.22
CA PHE A 101 0.08 -8.20 -0.30
C PHE A 101 1.62 -8.14 -0.21
N LEU A 102 2.25 -8.97 0.62
CA LEU A 102 3.71 -9.03 0.65
C LEU A 102 4.30 -9.48 -0.70
N ALA A 103 3.72 -10.52 -1.30
CA ALA A 103 4.12 -10.98 -2.63
C ALA A 103 3.85 -9.91 -3.70
N GLY A 104 2.69 -9.26 -3.65
CA GLY A 104 2.33 -8.18 -4.58
C GLY A 104 3.31 -7.01 -4.51
N GLN A 105 3.69 -6.56 -3.32
CA GLN A 105 4.71 -5.52 -3.12
C GLN A 105 6.03 -5.91 -3.79
N TYR A 106 6.49 -7.14 -3.56
CA TYR A 106 7.73 -7.64 -4.14
C TYR A 106 7.70 -7.68 -5.67
N PHE A 107 6.61 -8.17 -6.27
CA PHE A 107 6.50 -8.28 -7.73
C PHE A 107 6.25 -6.93 -8.43
N LEU A 108 5.56 -5.99 -7.78
CA LEU A 108 5.25 -4.69 -8.37
C LEU A 108 6.39 -3.67 -8.21
N TYR A 109 7.01 -3.62 -7.04
CA TYR A 109 7.94 -2.55 -6.69
C TYR A 109 9.34 -3.05 -6.29
N GLY A 110 9.49 -4.35 -6.00
CA GLY A 110 10.73 -4.90 -5.46
C GLY A 110 11.01 -4.41 -4.04
N PHE A 111 12.31 -4.38 -3.69
CA PHE A 111 12.78 -3.96 -2.36
C PHE A 111 13.46 -2.59 -2.32
N ASN A 112 13.67 -1.95 -3.48
CA ASN A 112 14.38 -0.69 -3.58
C ASN A 112 13.69 0.22 -4.57
N VAL A 113 13.55 1.50 -4.20
CA VAL A 113 13.01 2.52 -5.11
C VAL A 113 14.19 3.15 -5.87
N PRO A 114 14.25 3.05 -7.22
CA PRO A 114 15.33 3.63 -7.99
C PRO A 114 15.28 5.16 -7.93
N ALA A 115 16.46 5.80 -7.89
CA ALA A 115 16.56 7.26 -7.89
C ALA A 115 16.21 7.88 -9.26
N ILE A 116 16.41 7.12 -10.34
CA ILE A 116 16.20 7.54 -11.73
C ILE A 116 15.29 6.53 -12.41
N PHE A 117 14.31 7.02 -13.16
CA PHE A 117 13.36 6.24 -13.94
C PHE A 117 13.39 6.72 -15.40
N GLU A 118 13.72 5.82 -16.32
CA GLU A 118 13.72 6.09 -17.77
C GLU A 118 12.30 5.91 -18.32
N CYS A 119 11.81 6.91 -19.06
CA CYS A 119 10.43 6.96 -19.52
C CYS A 119 10.31 7.40 -20.98
N ASP A 120 9.52 6.66 -21.75
CA ASP A 120 9.20 6.86 -23.16
C ASP A 120 7.68 7.03 -23.41
N ARG A 121 6.89 7.31 -22.37
CA ARG A 121 5.43 7.34 -22.45
C ARG A 121 4.93 8.63 -23.12
N TYR A 122 3.93 8.53 -23.99
CA TYR A 122 3.25 9.72 -24.52
C TYR A 122 2.69 10.60 -23.36
N PRO A 123 2.88 11.94 -23.37
CA PRO A 123 3.28 12.81 -24.48
C PRO A 123 4.79 13.10 -24.61
N CYS A 124 5.67 12.31 -24.00
CA CYS A 124 7.11 12.49 -24.14
C CYS A 124 7.58 12.22 -25.58
N VAL A 125 8.35 13.14 -26.16
CA VAL A 125 8.79 13.09 -27.57
C VAL A 125 9.92 12.08 -27.78
N LYS A 126 10.75 11.89 -26.75
CA LYS A 126 11.87 10.96 -26.68
C LYS A 126 11.90 10.33 -25.29
N GLU A 127 12.79 9.36 -25.12
CA GLU A 127 13.12 8.83 -23.80
C GLU A 127 13.71 9.94 -22.92
N VAL A 128 13.17 10.07 -21.71
CA VAL A 128 13.53 11.08 -20.71
C VAL A 128 13.90 10.40 -19.41
N GLU A 129 14.79 11.04 -18.66
CA GLU A 129 15.17 10.62 -17.32
C GLU A 129 14.32 11.38 -16.32
N CYS A 130 13.64 10.65 -15.44
CA CYS A 130 12.84 11.19 -14.35
C CYS A 130 13.50 10.88 -13.00
N TYR A 131 13.53 11.87 -12.12
CA TYR A 131 14.16 11.82 -10.81
C TYR A 131 13.10 11.63 -9.72
N VAL A 132 13.28 10.60 -8.90
CA VAL A 132 12.34 10.24 -7.83
C VAL A 132 12.69 10.97 -6.54
N SER A 133 11.69 11.55 -5.87
CA SER A 133 11.87 12.19 -4.56
C SER A 133 12.19 11.17 -3.46
N ARG A 134 13.21 11.46 -2.65
CA ARG A 134 13.66 10.72 -1.46
C ARG A 134 13.70 9.19 -1.64
N PRO A 135 14.43 8.68 -2.65
CA PRO A 135 14.43 7.25 -2.98
C PRO A 135 14.99 6.39 -1.84
N THR A 136 15.96 6.91 -1.09
CA THR A 136 16.56 6.23 0.07
C THR A 136 15.58 6.14 1.24
N GLU A 137 14.87 7.22 1.58
CA GLU A 137 13.87 7.21 2.66
C GLU A 137 12.66 6.33 2.31
N LYS A 138 12.26 6.27 1.03
CA LYS A 138 11.18 5.38 0.57
C LYS A 138 11.55 3.90 0.57
N THR A 139 12.86 3.60 0.53
CA THR A 139 13.39 2.24 0.52
C THR A 139 13.51 1.65 1.94
N VAL A 140 13.76 2.51 2.94
CA VAL A 140 13.86 2.13 4.37
C VAL A 140 12.47 1.89 4.96
#